data_AF-A0A2K8ZA97-F1
#
_entry.id   AF-A0A2K8ZA97-F1
#
_cell.length_a   1.000
_cell.length_b   1.000
_cell.length_c   1.000
_cell.angle_alpha   90.00
_cell.angle_beta   90.00
_cell.angle_gamma   90.00
#
_symmetry.space_group_name_H-M   'P 1'
#
loop_
_entity.id
_entity.type
_entity.pdbx_description
1 polymer ?
#
loop_
_entity_poly.entity_id
_entity_poly.type
_entity_poly.pdbx_seq_one_letter_code
_entity_poly.pdbx_strand_id
1 'polypeptide(L)' 'MKKNHEFKLNDLVTLINPKAAQALEAANGAIDWPVPVISQYGQRVHCWNSQRREFTITLSATEIKKVD' A
#
# COMPACT_ATOMS: atom_id res chain seq x y z
N MET A 1 19.14 6.00 8.81
CA MET A 1 18.68 4.66 9.24
C MET A 1 17.53 4.25 8.31
N LYS A 2 17.66 3.18 7.53
CA LYS A 2 16.55 2.67 6.72
C LYS A 2 15.52 2.11 7.69
N LYS A 3 14.39 2.81 7.88
CA LYS A 3 13.27 2.26 8.65
C LYS A 3 12.76 1.06 7.85
N ASN A 4 13.01 -0.16 8.33
CA ASN A 4 12.33 -1.34 7.82
C ASN A 4 10.87 -1.17 8.23
N HIS A 5 10.04 -0.63 7.33
CA HIS A 5 8.61 -0.64 7.55
C HIS A 5 8.13 -2.08 7.34
N GLU A 6 7.98 -2.81 8.44
CA GLU A 6 7.32 -4.11 8.46
C GLU A 6 5.82 -3.87 8.65
N PHE A 7 5.05 -4.17 7.61
CA PHE A 7 3.60 -4.15 7.60
C PHE A 7 3.07 -5.57 7.81
N LYS A 8 2.07 -5.68 8.67
CA LYS A 8 1.43 -6.95 9.04
C LYS A 8 0.04 -7.06 8.44
N LEU A 9 -0.50 -8.28 8.42
CA LEU A 9 -1.89 -8.53 8.03
C LEU A 9 -2.83 -7.61 8.83
N ASN A 10 -3.75 -6.96 8.12
CA ASN A 10 -4.72 -5.97 8.60
C ASN A 10 -4.14 -4.62 9.05
N ASP A 11 -2.84 -4.35 8.86
CA ASP A 11 -2.35 -2.99 9.00
C ASP A 11 -3.00 -2.10 7.93
N LEU A 12 -3.49 -0.93 8.35
CA LEU A 12 -4.00 0.07 7.43
C LEU A 12 -2.85 0.94 6.94
N VAL A 13 -2.69 1.05 5.62
CA VAL A 13 -1.62 1.86 5.02
C VAL A 13 -2.19 2.90 4.07
N THR A 14 -1.50 4.02 4.00
CA THR A 14 -1.74 5.08 3.02
C THR A 14 -0.44 5.48 2.33
N LEU A 15 -0.54 6.03 1.13
CA LEU A 15 0.61 6.54 0.41
C LEU A 15 0.90 7.97 0.86
N ILE A 16 2.18 8.28 1.06
CA ILE A 16 2.62 9.63 1.39
C ILE A 16 2.60 10.50 0.12
N ASN A 17 2.91 9.90 -1.04
CA ASN A 17 2.94 10.62 -2.32
C ASN A 17 1.59 10.52 -3.05
N PRO A 18 0.83 11.62 -3.18
CA PRO A 18 -0.48 11.60 -3.83
C PRO A 18 -0.43 11.30 -5.33
N LYS A 19 0.69 11.59 -6.02
CA LYS A 19 0.85 11.22 -7.44
C LYS A 19 0.99 9.71 -7.62
N ALA A 20 1.70 9.06 -6.70
CA ALA A 20 1.83 7.61 -6.72
C ALA A 20 0.51 6.92 -6.38
N ALA A 21 -0.29 7.53 -5.48
CA ALA A 21 -1.66 7.08 -5.21
C ALA A 21 -2.54 7.12 -6.45
N GLN A 22 -2.59 8.25 -7.14
CA GLN A 22 -3.36 8.37 -8.38
C GLN A 22 -2.89 7.40 -9.46
N ALA A 23 -1.58 7.17 -9.60
CA ALA A 23 -1.06 6.20 -10.56
C ALA A 23 -1.49 4.76 -10.21
N LEU A 24 -1.51 4.39 -8.93
CA LEU A 24 -1.98 3.09 -8.46
C LEU A 24 -3.49 2.94 -8.61
N GLU A 25 -4.27 3.98 -8.32
CA GLU A 25 -5.72 4.02 -8.52
C GLU A 25 -6.08 3.86 -10.00
N ALA A 26 -5.38 4.57 -10.90
CA ALA A 26 -5.58 4.45 -12.34
C ALA A 26 -5.27 3.02 -12.85
N ALA A 27 -4.28 2.35 -12.26
CA ALA A 27 -3.87 1.00 -12.67
C ALA A 27 -4.72 -0.13 -12.05
N ASN A 28 -5.24 0.03 -10.84
CA ASN A 28 -5.89 -1.05 -10.08
C ASN A 28 -7.39 -0.81 -9.80
N GLY A 29 -7.95 0.30 -10.31
CA GLY A 29 -9.33 0.70 -10.07
C GLY A 29 -9.49 1.49 -8.76
N ALA A 30 -10.72 1.64 -8.28
CA ALA A 30 -11.01 2.42 -7.07
C ALA A 30 -10.28 1.84 -5.84
N ILE A 31 -9.24 2.54 -5.38
CA ILE A 31 -8.55 2.28 -4.12
C ILE A 31 -9.04 3.32 -3.11
N ASP A 32 -9.76 2.88 -2.10
CA ASP A 32 -10.16 3.74 -0.98
C ASP A 32 -9.10 3.66 0.12
N TRP A 33 -8.33 4.73 0.27
CA TRP A 33 -7.27 4.81 1.27
C TRP A 33 -7.84 5.24 2.64
N PRO A 34 -7.33 4.69 3.76
CA PRO A 34 -6.27 3.70 3.85
C PRO A 34 -6.74 2.28 3.54
N VAL A 35 -5.84 1.49 2.94
CA VAL A 35 -6.12 0.11 2.53
C VAL A 35 -5.56 -0.89 3.54
N PRO A 36 -6.21 -2.05 3.70
CA PRO A 36 -5.68 -3.12 4.55
C PRO A 36 -4.58 -3.91 3.83
N VAL A 37 -3.48 -4.14 4.55
CA VAL A 37 -2.39 -5.02 4.14
C VAL A 37 -2.81 -6.47 4.32
N ILE A 38 -2.50 -7.28 3.32
CA ILE A 38 -2.68 -8.73 3.31
C ILE A 38 -1.40 -9.40 3.79
N SER A 39 -0.29 -9.03 3.17
CA SER A 39 1.03 -9.59 3.43
C SER A 39 2.13 -8.68 2.89
N GLN A 40 3.35 -8.88 3.38
CA GLN A 40 4.54 -8.22 2.85
C GLN A 40 5.60 -9.27 2.53
N TYR A 41 6.16 -9.18 1.32
CA TYR A 41 7.29 -9.99 0.88
C TYR A 41 8.44 -9.07 0.47
N GLY A 42 9.44 -8.94 1.34
CA GLY A 42 10.56 -8.03 1.13
C GLY A 42 10.11 -6.57 0.98
N GLN A 43 10.25 -6.02 -0.23
CA GLN A 43 9.85 -4.64 -0.55
C GLN A 43 8.45 -4.52 -1.17
N ARG A 44 7.68 -5.61 -1.23
CA ARG A 44 6.35 -5.64 -1.86
C ARG A 44 5.28 -5.79 -0.78
N VAL A 45 4.35 -4.86 -0.72
CA VAL A 45 3.22 -4.87 0.22
C VAL A 45 1.96 -5.16 -0.57
N HIS A 46 1.29 -6.27 -0.24
CA HIS A 46 0.05 -6.70 -0.89
C HIS A 46 -1.13 -6.14 -0.10
N CYS A 47 -2.06 -5.49 -0.78
CA CYS A 47 -3.20 -4.82 -0.16
C CYS A 47 -4.50 -5.18 -0.89
N TRP A 48 -5.63 -5.06 -0.21
CA TRP A 48 -6.94 -5.10 -0.86
C TRP A 48 -7.37 -3.70 -1.28
N ASN A 49 -7.90 -3.55 -2.49
CA ASN A 49 -8.67 -2.37 -2.86
C ASN A 49 -10.14 -2.51 -2.40
N SER A 50 -10.94 -1.47 -2.65
CA SER A 50 -12.36 -1.41 -2.25
C SER A 50 -13.22 -2.49 -2.91
N GLN A 51 -12.76 -3.05 -4.03
CA GLN A 51 -13.42 -4.14 -4.75
C GLN A 51 -12.93 -5.52 -4.31
N ARG A 52 -12.16 -5.62 -3.21
CA ARG A 52 -11.49 -6.85 -2.76
C ARG A 52 -10.62 -7.49 -3.85
N ARG A 53 -9.97 -6.66 -4.66
CA ARG A 53 -8.91 -7.11 -5.58
C ARG A 53 -7.55 -6.81 -4.97
N GLU A 54 -6.66 -7.77 -5.09
CA GLU A 54 -5.30 -7.62 -4.59
C GLU A 54 -4.52 -6.68 -5.50
N PHE A 55 -3.76 -5.77 -4.90
CA PHE A 55 -2.74 -4.99 -5.60
C PHE A 55 -1.46 -4.93 -4.78
N THR A 56 -0.34 -4.65 -5.46
CA THR A 56 0.98 -4.59 -4.84
C THR A 56 1.54 -3.17 -4.84
N ILE A 57 2.03 -2.74 -3.69
CA ILE A 57 2.78 -1.50 -3.52
C ILE A 57 4.26 -1.84 -3.34
N THR A 58 5.14 -1.20 -4.11
CA THR A 58 6.59 -1.42 -4.01
C THR A 58 7.24 -0.32 -3.18
N LEU A 59 7.83 -0.67 -2.03
CA LEU A 59 8.42 0.26 -1.05
C LEU A 59 9.62 1.05 -1.59
N SER A 60 10.37 0.51 -2.54
CA SER A 60 11.48 1.24 -3.18
C SER A 60 11.02 2.30 -4.17
N ALA A 61 9.79 2.19 -4.68
CA ALA A 61 9.20 3.15 -5.61
C ALA A 61 8.23 4.13 -4.92
N THR A 62 7.70 3.76 -3.75
CA THR A 62 6.62 4.51 -3.10
C THR A 62 6.81 4.58 -1.60
N GLU A 63 6.73 5.79 -1.05
CA GLU A 63 6.67 5.98 0.39
C GLU A 63 5.27 5.71 0.90
N ILE A 64 5.14 4.72 1.78
CA ILE A 64 3.87 4.30 2.38
C ILE A 64 3.97 4.44 3.91
N LYS A 65 2.87 4.80 4.53
CA LYS A 65 2.75 5.05 5.97
C LYS A 65 1.61 4.21 6.56
N LYS A 66 1.84 3.63 7.73
CA LYS A 66 0.77 3.01 8.54
C LYS A 66 -0.12 4.09 9.16
N VAL A 67 -1.44 3.91 9.06
CA VAL A 67 -2.43 4.70 9.79
C VAL A 67 -2.71 3.97 11.10
N ASP A 68 -2.57 4.69 12.22
CA ASP A 68 -2.84 4.18 13.58
C ASP A 68 -4.34 4.28 13.88
#